data_AF-A0A959NNR7-F1
#
_entry.id   AF-A0A959NNR7-F1
#
_cell.length_a   1.000
_cell.length_b   1.000
_cell.length_c   1.000
_cell.angle_alpha   90.00
_cell.angle_beta   90.00
_cell.angle_gamma   90.00
#
_symmetry.space_group_name_H-M   'P 1'
#
loop_
_entity.id
_entity.type
_entity.pdbx_description
1 polymer ?
#
loop_
_entity_poly.entity_id
_entity_poly.type
_entity_poly.pdbx_seq_one_letter_code
_entity_poly.pdbx_strand_id
1 'polypeptide(L)' 'MTIKKKNEKNLKTESKTLRLEADFVNEIESLAERNYRNFNNMAETLMRIGMQHYPDLELRT' A
#
# COMPACT_ATOMS: atom_id res chain seq x y z
N MET A 1 -33.70 -23.65 8.63
CA MET A 1 -33.19 -22.58 7.74
C MET A 1 -31.66 -22.62 7.83
N THR A 2 -30.99 -23.16 6.81
CA THR A 2 -29.54 -23.47 6.89
C THR A 2 -28.74 -22.32 6.31
N ILE A 3 -28.03 -21.58 7.16
CA ILE A 3 -27.19 -20.46 6.77
C ILE A 3 -25.90 -21.02 6.15
N LYS A 4 -25.77 -20.93 4.82
CA LYS A 4 -24.52 -21.25 4.12
C LYS A 4 -23.48 -20.19 4.48
N LYS A 5 -22.42 -20.58 5.19
CA LYS A 5 -21.23 -19.75 5.44
C LYS A 5 -20.67 -19.29 4.08
N LYS A 6 -20.62 -17.97 3.86
CA LYS A 6 -19.90 -17.36 2.74
C LYS A 6 -18.45 -17.82 2.82
N ASN A 7 -17.94 -18.43 1.75
CA ASN A 7 -16.53 -18.75 1.59
C ASN A 7 -15.72 -17.44 1.69
N GLU A 8 -15.03 -17.22 2.81
CA GLU A 8 -13.98 -16.23 2.93
C GLU A 8 -12.85 -16.67 1.99
N LYS A 9 -12.78 -16.06 0.81
CA LYS A 9 -11.59 -16.18 -0.04
C LYS A 9 -10.44 -15.55 0.74
N ASN A 10 -9.58 -16.37 1.30
CA ASN A 10 -8.25 -15.97 1.78
C ASN A 10 -7.45 -15.42 0.59
N LEU A 11 -7.59 -14.12 0.31
CA LEU A 11 -6.67 -13.41 -0.55
C LEU A 11 -5.32 -13.37 0.16
N LYS A 12 -4.42 -14.28 -0.22
CA LYS A 12 -3.01 -14.19 0.15
C LYS A 12 -2.45 -13.00 -0.61
N THR A 13 -2.24 -11.88 0.09
CA THR A 13 -1.54 -10.72 -0.46
C THR A 13 -0.09 -11.11 -0.70
N GLU A 14 0.34 -11.09 -1.96
CA GLU A 14 1.76 -11.28 -2.29
C GLU A 14 2.56 -10.08 -1.79
N SER A 15 3.52 -10.30 -0.90
CA SER A 15 4.43 -9.25 -0.45
C SER A 15 5.50 -9.03 -1.51
N LYS A 16 5.55 -7.81 -2.07
CA LYS A 16 6.63 -7.37 -2.95
C LYS A 16 7.48 -6.34 -2.21
N THR A 17 8.80 -6.53 -2.23
CA THR A 17 9.75 -5.57 -1.67
C THR A 17 10.04 -4.50 -2.72
N LEU A 18 9.96 -3.23 -2.30
CA LEU A 18 10.34 -2.10 -3.13
C LEU A 18 11.63 -1.50 -2.58
N ARG A 19 12.55 -1.16 -3.48
CA ARG A 19 13.76 -0.40 -3.14
C ARG A 19 13.49 1.06 -3.42
N LEU A 20 13.58 1.87 -2.38
CA LEU A 20 13.34 3.31 -2.42
C LEU A 20 14.58 4.03 -1.90
N GLU A 21 14.82 5.23 -2.40
CA GLU A 21 15.85 6.12 -1.87
C GLU A 21 15.57 6.47 -0.40
N ALA A 22 16.63 6.60 0.40
CA ALA A 22 16.52 6.82 1.85
C ALA A 22 15.70 8.08 2.20
N ASP A 23 15.88 9.16 1.45
CA ASP A 23 15.15 10.41 1.66
C ASP A 23 13.64 10.22 1.48
N PHE A 24 13.24 9.43 0.47
CA PHE A 24 11.82 9.14 0.22
C PHE A 24 11.21 8.25 1.31
N VAL A 25 11.98 7.30 1.86
CA VAL A 25 11.55 6.50 3.02
C VAL A 25 11.33 7.40 4.23
N ASN A 26 12.27 8.30 4.53
CA ASN A 26 12.16 9.23 5.67
C ASN A 26 10.94 10.16 5.56
N GLU A 27 10.60 10.60 4.34
CA GLU A 27 9.41 11.40 4.08
C GLU A 27 8.11 10.60 4.34
N ILE A 28 8.04 9.35 3.88
CA ILE A 28 6.89 8.49 4.14
C ILE A 28 6.75 8.20 5.64
N GLU A 29 7.85 7.94 6.35
CA GLU A 29 7.84 7.74 7.81
C GLU A 29 7.30 8.97 8.53
N SER A 30 7.84 10.15 8.22
CA SER A 30 7.38 11.42 8.80
C SER A 30 5.89 11.68 8.54
N LEU A 31 5.41 11.34 7.34
CA LEU A 31 3.99 11.44 7.00
C LEU A 31 3.15 10.41 7.75
N ALA A 32 3.63 9.18 7.90
CA ALA A 32 2.94 8.12 8.63
C ALA A 32 2.76 8.50 10.11
N GLU A 33 3.80 9.02 10.75
CA GLU A 33 3.75 9.51 12.14
C GLU A 33 2.72 10.64 12.32
N ARG A 34 2.77 11.67 11.47
CA ARG A 34 1.83 12.81 11.52
C ARG A 34 0.37 12.39 11.35
N ASN A 35 0.13 11.30 10.63
CA ASN A 35 -1.21 10.78 10.35
C ASN A 35 -1.62 9.63 11.28
N TYR A 36 -0.80 9.26 12.27
CA TYR A 36 -1.03 8.11 13.15
C TYR A 36 -1.28 6.80 12.38
N ARG A 37 -0.53 6.59 11.30
CA ARG A 37 -0.60 5.38 10.45
C ARG A 37 0.72 4.64 10.51
N ASN A 38 0.69 3.34 10.21
CA ASN A 38 1.93 2.60 10.00
C ASN A 38 2.54 2.97 8.62
N PHE A 39 3.85 2.75 8.47
CA PHE A 39 4.58 3.05 7.24
C PHE A 39 3.98 2.37 6.01
N ASN A 40 3.74 1.05 6.06
CA ASN A 40 3.26 0.26 4.92
C ASN A 40 1.90 0.75 4.39
N ASN A 41 0.96 1.04 5.28
CA ASN A 41 -0.38 1.55 4.94
C ASN A 41 -0.28 2.96 4.34
N MET A 42 0.65 3.79 4.83
CA MET A 42 0.90 5.11 4.27
C MET A 42 1.52 5.01 2.87
N ALA A 43 2.56 4.18 2.71
CA ALA A 43 3.19 3.90 1.43
C ALA A 43 2.18 3.37 0.40
N GLU A 44 1.34 2.40 0.76
CA GLU A 44 0.29 1.87 -0.10
C GLU A 44 -0.72 2.94 -0.52
N THR A 45 -1.09 3.83 0.42
CA THR A 45 -2.02 4.93 0.12
C THR A 45 -1.41 5.90 -0.87
N LEU A 46 -0.14 6.29 -0.67
CA LEU A 46 0.58 7.17 -1.57
C LEU A 46 0.74 6.55 -2.96
N MET A 47 1.07 5.25 -3.04
CA MET A 47 1.13 4.53 -4.31
C MET A 47 -0.22 4.54 -5.02
N ARG A 48 -1.31 4.25 -4.31
CA ARG A 48 -2.65 4.27 -4.90
C ARG A 48 -3.04 5.65 -5.40
N ILE A 49 -2.76 6.70 -4.65
CA ILE A 49 -2.99 8.10 -5.06
C ILE A 49 -2.14 8.41 -6.31
N GLY A 50 -0.86 8.06 -6.29
CA GLY A 50 0.04 8.22 -7.43
C GLY A 50 -0.50 7.56 -8.70
N MET A 51 -0.93 6.30 -8.62
CA MET A 51 -1.52 5.58 -9.75
C MET A 51 -2.85 6.16 -10.22
N GLN A 52 -3.66 6.76 -9.33
CA GLN A 52 -4.91 7.41 -9.71
C GLN A 52 -4.70 8.72 -10.47
N HIS A 53 -3.70 9.51 -10.07
CA HIS A 53 -3.39 10.79 -10.70
C HIS A 53 -2.44 10.66 -11.89
N TYR A 54 -1.61 9.63 -11.91
CA TYR A 54 -0.63 9.33 -12.95
C TYR A 54 -0.79 7.87 -13.41
N PRO A 55 -1.87 7.53 -14.13
CA PRO A 55 -2.17 6.16 -14.53
C PRO A 55 -1.13 5.56 -15.49
N ASP A 56 -0.43 6.41 -16.24
CA ASP A 56 0.63 6.00 -17.19
C ASP A 56 2.02 5.95 -16.53
N LEU A 57 2.11 6.08 -15.20
CA LEU A 57 3.37 5.99 -14.48
C LEU A 57 3.82 4.54 -14.43
N GLU A 58 4.69 4.15 -15.37
CA GLU A 58 5.35 2.84 -15.31
C GLU A 58 6.33 2.80 -14.13
N LEU A 59 5.96 2.02 -13.10
CA LEU A 59 6.91 1.62 -12.06
C LEU A 59 7.94 0.67 -12.70
N ARG A 60 9.06 1.24 -13.15
CA ARG A 60 10.22 0.46 -13.56
C ARG A 60 10.87 -0.13 -12.31
N THR A 61 10.61 -1.41 -12.07
CA THR A 61 11.16 -2.21 -10.96
C THR A 61 12.53 -2.77 -11.29
#